data_AF-A0A8T4ECF1-F1
#
_entry.id   AF-A0A8T4ECF1-F1
#
_cell.length_a   1.000
_cell.length_b   1.000
_cell.length_c   1.000
_cell.angle_alpha   90.00
_cell.angle_beta   90.00
_cell.angle_gamma   90.00
#
_symmetry.space_group_name_H-M   'P 1'
#
loop_
_entity.id
_entity.type
_entity.pdbx_description
1 polymer ?
#
loop_
_entity_poly.entity_id
_entity_poly.type
_entity_poly.pdbx_seq_one_letter_code
_entity_poly.pdbx_strand_id
1 'polypeptide(L)'
;MGLLSTHEAVVWWEYHHGKPTSDIFSGYERPMDIPEYLFDILAQEIDSKITDSKKARKEKEKIQRMQFTSAAYVSRVLSRAKSKIEDSLKQHANSHRLDIENVNGEKGILTGFDYQANTNVYIVFTLGLGVIIWYEHTNYGGKLCDGTPVDKSKKSDGKPCPKVEECRETLDTILKEYNLTLNPKEEEMYMTEQSVRIFGKLGAKQLPRYQRETQEGE
;
A
#
# COMPACT_ATOMS: atom_id res chain seq x y z
N MET A 1 -2.60 -1.06 -13.75
CA MET A 1 -1.63 -0.40 -12.85
C MET A 1 -0.38 -0.06 -13.64
N GLY A 2 0.38 0.95 -13.22
CA GLY A 2 1.54 1.47 -13.96
C GLY A 2 1.95 2.89 -13.55
N LEU A 3 1.68 3.27 -12.30
CA LEU A 3 2.05 4.59 -11.79
C LEU A 3 3.57 4.75 -11.72
N LEU A 4 4.24 3.67 -11.29
CA LEU A 4 5.68 3.61 -11.14
C LEU A 4 6.31 2.82 -12.29
N SER A 5 7.49 3.26 -12.72
CA SER A 5 8.39 2.46 -13.53
C SER A 5 8.98 1.28 -12.73
N THR A 6 9.58 0.30 -13.41
CA THR A 6 10.22 -0.86 -12.76
C THR A 6 11.23 -0.45 -11.69
N HIS A 7 12.11 0.51 -11.97
CA HIS A 7 13.10 0.99 -11.00
C HIS A 7 12.41 1.66 -9.80
N GLU A 8 11.38 2.47 -10.04
CA GLU A 8 10.62 3.13 -8.97
C GLU A 8 9.90 2.11 -8.09
N ALA A 9 9.31 1.05 -8.67
CA ALA A 9 8.63 -0.01 -7.94
C ALA A 9 9.60 -0.82 -7.06
N VAL A 10 10.76 -1.21 -7.59
CA VAL A 10 11.80 -1.94 -6.82
C VAL A 10 12.32 -1.09 -5.66
N VAL A 11 12.68 0.17 -5.93
CA VAL A 11 13.19 1.06 -4.89
C VAL A 11 12.13 1.36 -3.83
N TRP A 12 10.87 1.54 -4.23
CA TRP A 12 9.74 1.72 -3.31
C TRP A 12 9.58 0.53 -2.36
N TRP A 13 9.51 -0.69 -2.92
CA TRP A 13 9.37 -1.92 -2.14
C TRP A 13 10.48 -2.10 -1.12
N GLU A 14 11.73 -2.01 -1.57
CA GLU A 14 12.90 -2.24 -0.71
C GLU A 14 12.98 -1.21 0.42
N TYR A 15 12.62 0.04 0.12
CA TYR A 15 12.57 1.11 1.10
C TYR A 15 11.51 0.85 2.18
N HIS A 16 10.32 0.40 1.80
CA HIS A 16 9.27 0.04 2.75
C HIS A 16 9.57 -1.23 3.53
N HIS A 17 10.43 -2.10 3.00
CA HIS A 17 11.00 -3.25 3.72
C HIS A 17 12.22 -2.89 4.57
N GLY A 18 12.42 -1.61 4.87
CA GLY A 18 13.37 -1.13 5.88
C GLY A 18 14.79 -0.88 5.37
N LYS A 19 15.05 -1.02 4.06
CA LYS A 19 16.38 -0.77 3.51
C LYS A 19 16.57 0.72 3.19
N PRO A 20 17.58 1.40 3.77
CA PRO A 20 17.94 2.75 3.34
C PRO A 20 18.53 2.74 1.92
N THR A 21 18.59 3.89 1.26
CA THR A 21 19.01 3.99 -0.15
C THR A 21 20.45 3.52 -0.40
N SER A 22 21.32 3.59 0.60
CA SER A 22 22.67 3.01 0.55
C SER A 22 22.63 1.49 0.39
N ASP A 23 21.81 0.84 1.21
CA ASP A 23 21.75 -0.62 1.31
C ASP A 23 21.00 -1.20 0.11
N ILE A 24 19.97 -0.48 -0.36
CA ILE A 24 19.34 -0.77 -1.64
C ILE A 24 20.40 -0.74 -2.75
N PHE A 25 21.20 0.33 -2.85
CA PHE A 25 22.24 0.37 -3.88
C PHE A 25 23.24 -0.78 -3.75
N SER A 26 23.78 -1.05 -2.56
CA SER A 26 24.70 -2.16 -2.34
C SER A 26 24.11 -3.53 -2.73
N GLY A 27 22.81 -3.73 -2.49
CA GLY A 27 22.10 -4.94 -2.90
C GLY A 27 21.94 -5.09 -4.42
N TYR A 28 21.98 -4.00 -5.18
CA TYR A 28 21.80 -3.98 -6.64
C TYR A 28 22.99 -3.38 -7.38
N GLU A 29 24.18 -3.36 -6.77
CA GLU A 29 25.41 -2.88 -7.40
C GLU A 29 25.80 -3.78 -8.59
N ARG A 30 25.47 -5.07 -8.48
CA ARG A 30 25.55 -6.07 -9.54
C ARG A 30 24.13 -6.49 -9.94
N PRO A 31 23.94 -7.01 -11.17
CA PRO A 31 22.66 -7.55 -11.60
C PRO A 31 22.15 -8.61 -10.60
N MET A 32 21.03 -8.30 -9.96
CA MET A 32 20.39 -9.14 -8.94
C MET A 32 18.94 -9.36 -9.30
N ASP A 33 18.42 -10.52 -8.94
CA ASP A 33 17.01 -10.84 -9.16
C ASP A 33 16.14 -9.99 -8.23
N ILE A 34 15.08 -9.41 -8.77
CA ILE A 34 14.10 -8.65 -7.96
C ILE A 34 13.25 -9.61 -7.12
N PRO A 35 12.64 -9.13 -6.01
CA PRO A 35 11.73 -9.94 -5.20
C PRO A 35 10.63 -10.57 -6.04
N GLU A 36 10.34 -11.86 -5.81
CA GLU A 36 9.37 -12.65 -6.58
C GLU A 36 8.00 -11.98 -6.65
N TYR A 37 7.53 -11.45 -5.51
CA TYR A 37 6.27 -10.69 -5.45
C TYR A 37 6.23 -9.51 -6.43
N LEU A 38 7.32 -8.75 -6.55
CA LEU A 38 7.39 -7.64 -7.50
C LEU A 38 7.45 -8.11 -8.93
N PHE A 39 8.20 -9.20 -9.18
CA PHE A 39 8.27 -9.79 -10.49
C PHE A 39 6.89 -10.21 -10.98
N ASP A 40 6.09 -10.85 -10.13
CA ASP A 40 4.73 -11.29 -10.49
C ASP A 40 3.83 -10.11 -10.87
N ILE A 41 3.82 -9.04 -10.07
CA ILE A 41 3.03 -7.83 -10.35
C ILE A 41 3.45 -7.22 -11.69
N LEU A 42 4.76 -7.00 -11.87
CA LEU A 42 5.29 -6.36 -13.08
C LEU A 42 5.12 -7.25 -14.32
N ALA A 43 5.23 -8.57 -14.17
CA ALA A 43 5.02 -9.54 -15.22
C ALA A 43 3.56 -9.57 -15.68
N GLN A 44 2.61 -9.53 -14.74
CA GLN A 44 1.18 -9.41 -15.05
C GLN A 44 0.87 -8.10 -15.78
N GLU A 45 1.49 -6.99 -15.35
CA GLU A 45 1.35 -5.70 -16.04
C GLU A 45 1.88 -5.77 -17.48
N ILE A 46 3.05 -6.38 -17.69
CA ILE A 46 3.63 -6.61 -19.02
C ILE A 46 2.68 -7.43 -19.90
N ASP A 47 2.14 -8.53 -19.39
CA ASP A 47 1.23 -9.40 -20.14
C ASP A 47 -0.06 -8.66 -20.51
N SER A 48 -0.56 -7.79 -19.62
CA SER A 48 -1.76 -7.00 -19.89
C SER A 48 -1.54 -5.92 -20.98
N LYS A 49 -0.31 -5.41 -21.13
CA LYS A 49 0.04 -4.31 -22.04
C LYS A 49 0.64 -4.77 -23.36
N ILE A 50 1.27 -5.94 -23.41
CA ILE A 50 2.01 -6.42 -24.57
C ILE A 50 1.39 -7.72 -25.06
N THR A 51 0.63 -7.64 -26.15
CA THR A 51 -0.01 -8.80 -26.79
C THR A 51 0.99 -9.73 -27.50
N ASP A 52 2.13 -9.22 -27.94
CA ASP A 52 3.19 -10.02 -28.57
C ASP A 52 3.95 -10.82 -27.51
N SER A 53 3.78 -12.15 -27.53
CA SER A 53 4.37 -13.07 -26.55
C SER A 53 5.90 -13.05 -26.53
N LYS A 54 6.56 -12.85 -27.68
CA LYS A 54 8.02 -12.79 -27.77
C LYS A 54 8.55 -11.49 -27.17
N LYS A 55 7.85 -10.38 -27.42
CA LYS A 55 8.17 -9.07 -26.84
C LYS A 55 7.91 -9.05 -25.34
N ALA A 56 6.78 -9.60 -24.89
CA ALA A 56 6.44 -9.72 -23.47
C ALA A 56 7.51 -10.53 -22.71
N ARG A 57 7.93 -11.68 -23.27
CA ARG A 57 9.01 -12.48 -22.67
C ARG A 57 10.31 -11.69 -22.54
N LYS A 58 10.70 -10.95 -23.59
CA LYS A 58 11.92 -10.12 -23.55
C LYS A 58 11.84 -9.01 -22.50
N GLU A 59 10.70 -8.37 -22.33
CA GLU A 59 10.52 -7.37 -21.27
C GLU A 59 10.57 -8.00 -19.87
N LYS A 60 9.97 -9.20 -19.69
CA LYS A 60 10.08 -9.97 -18.43
C LYS A 60 11.53 -10.31 -18.09
N GLU A 61 12.30 -10.78 -19.06
CA GLU A 61 13.74 -11.08 -18.89
C GLU A 61 14.53 -9.83 -18.46
N LYS A 62 14.16 -8.64 -18.96
CA LYS A 62 14.81 -7.38 -18.57
C LYS A 62 14.51 -6.96 -17.13
N ILE A 63 13.27 -7.14 -16.68
CA ILE A 63 12.90 -6.74 -15.31
C ILE A 63 13.36 -7.76 -14.27
N GLN A 64 13.63 -9.01 -14.68
CA GLN A 64 14.05 -10.07 -13.76
C GLN A 64 15.35 -9.71 -13.06
N ARG A 65 16.33 -9.14 -13.78
CA ARG A 65 17.61 -8.72 -13.23
C ARG A 65 17.76 -7.21 -13.23
N MET A 66 17.89 -6.66 -12.04
CA MET A 66 18.01 -5.23 -11.81
C MET A 66 19.42 -4.85 -11.38
N GLN A 67 19.87 -3.68 -11.83
CA GLN A 67 21.12 -3.08 -11.39
C GLN A 67 20.96 -1.56 -11.28
N PHE A 68 21.54 -0.97 -10.24
CA PHE A 68 21.58 0.48 -10.07
C PHE A 68 22.99 1.03 -10.22
N THR A 69 23.09 2.29 -10.65
CA THR A 69 24.38 2.91 -10.98
C THR A 69 25.03 3.64 -9.81
N SER A 70 24.26 4.05 -8.80
CA SER A 70 24.76 4.71 -7.59
C SER A 70 23.66 4.85 -6.52
N ALA A 71 24.05 5.04 -5.26
CA ALA A 71 23.12 5.41 -4.19
C ALA A 71 22.40 6.75 -4.48
N ALA A 72 23.08 7.72 -5.09
CA ALA A 72 22.47 8.98 -5.50
C ALA A 72 21.39 8.80 -6.59
N TYR A 73 21.56 7.82 -7.47
CA TYR A 73 20.52 7.42 -8.42
C TYR A 73 19.32 6.82 -7.70
N VAL A 74 19.53 5.87 -6.79
CA VAL A 74 18.46 5.25 -5.98
C VAL A 74 17.67 6.29 -5.21
N SER A 75 18.33 7.23 -4.54
CA SER A 75 17.65 8.33 -3.82
C SER A 75 16.77 9.18 -4.74
N ARG A 76 17.24 9.51 -5.96
CA ARG A 76 16.42 10.26 -6.94
C ARG A 76 15.23 9.45 -7.44
N VAL A 77 15.41 8.14 -7.65
CA VAL A 77 14.33 7.23 -8.04
C VAL A 77 13.27 7.18 -6.94
N LEU A 78 13.68 7.03 -5.68
CA LEU A 78 12.77 7.04 -4.54
C LEU A 78 11.99 8.36 -4.45
N SER A 79 12.67 9.51 -4.56
CA SER A 79 12.01 10.82 -4.51
C SER A 79 10.98 11.00 -5.63
N ARG A 80 11.27 10.51 -6.84
CA ARG A 80 10.32 10.54 -7.96
C ARG A 80 9.11 9.65 -7.70
N ALA A 81 9.33 8.44 -7.17
CA ALA A 81 8.25 7.54 -6.78
C ALA A 81 7.33 8.21 -5.74
N LYS A 82 7.91 8.75 -4.66
CA LYS A 82 7.19 9.50 -3.62
C LYS A 82 6.34 10.64 -4.21
N SER A 83 6.92 11.45 -5.08
CA SER A 83 6.20 12.57 -5.73
C SER A 83 5.05 12.09 -6.60
N LYS A 84 5.26 11.08 -7.46
CA LYS A 84 4.20 10.54 -8.33
C LYS A 84 3.04 9.95 -7.53
N ILE A 85 3.36 9.25 -6.44
CA ILE A 85 2.35 8.69 -5.54
C ILE A 85 1.59 9.83 -4.89
N GLU A 86 2.27 10.80 -4.28
CA GLU A 86 1.61 11.96 -3.65
C GLU A 86 0.66 12.69 -4.61
N ASP A 87 1.11 12.96 -5.84
CA ASP A 87 0.29 13.62 -6.85
C ASP A 87 -0.93 12.77 -7.21
N SER A 88 -0.76 11.46 -7.37
CA SER A 88 -1.86 10.53 -7.65
C SER A 88 -2.87 10.47 -6.51
N LEU A 89 -2.42 10.39 -5.25
CA LEU A 89 -3.30 10.39 -4.08
C LEU A 89 -4.15 11.67 -4.02
N LYS A 90 -3.52 12.84 -4.23
CA LYS A 90 -4.24 14.13 -4.28
C LYS A 90 -5.24 14.19 -5.43
N GLN A 91 -4.90 13.67 -6.61
CA GLN A 91 -5.83 13.59 -7.74
C GLN A 91 -7.06 12.74 -7.42
N HIS A 92 -6.89 11.60 -6.75
CA HIS A 92 -8.00 10.77 -6.30
C HIS A 92 -8.84 11.47 -5.24
N ALA A 93 -8.23 12.09 -4.22
CA ALA A 93 -8.94 12.85 -3.20
C ALA A 93 -9.79 13.99 -3.79
N ASN A 94 -9.21 14.77 -4.72
CA ASN A 94 -9.91 15.85 -5.40
C ASN A 94 -11.08 15.34 -6.27
N SER A 95 -10.88 14.21 -6.95
CA SER A 95 -11.92 13.58 -7.79
C SER A 95 -13.11 13.09 -6.94
N HIS A 96 -12.83 12.64 -5.72
CA HIS A 96 -13.83 12.24 -4.73
C HIS A 96 -14.34 13.39 -3.85
N ARG A 97 -13.87 14.63 -4.09
CA ARG A 97 -14.26 15.84 -3.34
C ARG A 97 -14.04 15.71 -1.83
N LEU A 98 -12.98 15.00 -1.45
CA LEU A 98 -12.60 14.82 -0.05
C LEU A 98 -11.95 16.10 0.49
N ASP A 99 -12.17 16.37 1.76
CA ASP A 99 -11.39 17.34 2.52
C ASP A 99 -10.07 16.69 2.93
N ILE A 100 -8.95 17.16 2.37
CA ILE A 100 -7.65 16.53 2.59
C ILE A 100 -7.09 16.99 3.94
N GLU A 101 -6.92 16.06 4.88
CA GLU A 101 -6.35 16.35 6.20
C GLU A 101 -4.82 16.21 6.19
N ASN A 102 -4.32 15.12 5.58
CA ASN A 102 -2.89 14.84 5.55
C ASN A 102 -2.52 14.05 4.29
N VAL A 103 -1.35 14.33 3.74
CA VAL A 103 -0.77 13.55 2.63
C VAL A 103 0.66 13.20 2.97
N ASN A 104 1.01 11.92 2.82
CA ASN A 104 2.34 11.42 3.06
C ASN A 104 2.81 10.57 1.88
N GLY A 105 3.45 11.22 0.90
CA GLY A 105 4.05 10.55 -0.26
C GLY A 105 5.15 9.56 0.10
N GLU A 106 5.81 9.73 1.26
CA GLU A 106 6.79 8.76 1.77
C GLU A 106 6.16 7.47 2.27
N LYS A 107 4.92 7.51 2.74
CA LYS A 107 4.15 6.34 3.18
C LYS A 107 3.10 5.91 2.16
N GLY A 108 2.95 6.65 1.06
CA GLY A 108 1.94 6.38 0.04
C GLY A 108 0.52 6.37 0.60
N ILE A 109 0.24 7.21 1.60
CA ILE A 109 -1.08 7.35 2.23
C ILE A 109 -1.51 8.80 2.27
N LEU A 110 -2.81 9.02 2.06
CA LEU A 110 -3.52 10.27 2.29
C LEU A 110 -4.70 9.97 3.22
N THR A 111 -4.94 10.85 4.19
CA THR A 111 -6.14 10.84 5.01
C THR A 111 -6.98 12.08 4.70
N GLY A 112 -8.29 11.89 4.65
CA GLY A 112 -9.24 12.95 4.44
C GLY A 112 -10.61 12.61 4.99
N PHE A 113 -11.53 13.54 4.85
CA PHE A 113 -12.91 13.40 5.30
C PHE A 113 -13.88 13.57 4.14
N ASP A 114 -14.90 12.71 4.06
CA ASP A 114 -16.01 12.86 3.12
C ASP A 114 -17.23 13.41 3.88
N TYR A 115 -17.59 14.67 3.63
CA TYR A 115 -18.75 15.29 4.28
C TYR A 115 -20.10 14.71 3.84
N GLN A 116 -20.19 14.09 2.66
CA GLN A 116 -21.44 13.47 2.19
C GLN A 116 -21.67 12.14 2.87
N ALA A 117 -20.61 11.34 3.01
CA ALA A 117 -20.65 10.07 3.73
C ALA A 117 -20.49 10.24 5.25
N ASN A 118 -20.08 11.43 5.71
CA ASN A 118 -19.78 11.76 7.10
C ASN A 118 -18.82 10.73 7.75
N THR A 119 -17.71 10.46 7.09
CA THR A 119 -16.73 9.46 7.53
C THR A 119 -15.32 9.78 7.09
N ASN A 120 -14.34 9.20 7.78
CA ASN A 120 -12.93 9.26 7.42
C ASN A 120 -12.67 8.40 6.19
N VAL A 121 -11.75 8.87 5.35
CA VAL A 121 -11.33 8.20 4.14
C VAL A 121 -9.80 8.12 4.10
N TYR A 122 -9.30 6.92 3.84
CA TYR A 122 -7.90 6.65 3.60
C TYR A 122 -7.72 6.39 2.10
N ILE A 123 -6.76 7.08 1.47
CA ILE A 123 -6.32 6.74 0.12
C ILE A 123 -4.90 6.19 0.22
N VAL A 124 -4.69 4.96 -0.24
CA VAL A 124 -3.41 4.26 -0.13
C VAL A 124 -2.94 3.78 -1.49
N PHE A 125 -1.66 3.95 -1.77
CA PHE A 125 -1.02 3.36 -2.94
C PHE A 125 -0.48 1.97 -2.61
N THR A 126 -0.73 1.02 -3.49
CA THR A 126 -0.08 -0.30 -3.47
C THR A 126 0.44 -0.61 -4.87
N LEU A 127 1.49 -1.42 -4.96
CA LEU A 127 2.02 -1.95 -6.21
C LEU A 127 1.03 -2.94 -6.84
N GLY A 128 0.42 -3.79 -6.02
CA GLY A 128 -0.46 -4.89 -6.45
C GLY A 128 -1.91 -4.51 -6.70
N LEU A 129 -2.45 -3.46 -6.09
CA LEU A 129 -3.85 -3.02 -6.28
C LEU A 129 -3.97 -1.58 -6.79
N GLY A 130 -2.87 -0.82 -6.82
CA GLY A 130 -2.84 0.56 -7.30
C GLY A 130 -3.31 1.52 -6.21
N VAL A 131 -3.98 2.60 -6.61
CA VAL A 131 -4.57 3.54 -5.64
C VAL A 131 -5.91 3.01 -5.16
N ILE A 132 -5.98 2.72 -3.86
CA ILE A 132 -7.14 2.21 -3.16
C ILE A 132 -7.76 3.35 -2.36
N ILE A 133 -9.09 3.45 -2.35
CA ILE A 133 -9.85 4.40 -1.54
C ILE A 133 -10.66 3.59 -0.54
N TRP A 134 -10.36 3.78 0.74
CA TRP A 134 -10.98 3.06 1.84
C TRP A 134 -11.80 4.01 2.70
N TYR A 135 -13.11 3.82 2.71
CA TYR A 135 -14.02 4.53 3.60
C TYR A 135 -14.12 3.79 4.94
N GLU A 136 -14.01 4.50 6.05
CA GLU A 136 -14.32 3.90 7.34
C GLU A 136 -15.82 3.57 7.41
N HIS A 137 -16.15 2.30 7.61
CA HIS A 137 -17.55 1.85 7.69
C HIS A 137 -17.73 0.57 8.51
N THR A 138 -18.93 0.41 9.08
CA THR A 138 -19.35 -0.77 9.86
C THR A 138 -20.31 -1.70 9.12
N ASN A 139 -20.82 -1.25 7.97
CA ASN A 139 -21.72 -2.00 7.11
C ASN A 139 -21.56 -1.60 5.63
N TYR A 140 -21.95 -2.49 4.73
CA TYR A 140 -22.00 -2.26 3.29
C TYR A 140 -23.39 -2.64 2.76
N GLY A 141 -24.14 -1.68 2.22
CA GLY A 141 -25.50 -1.91 1.73
C GLY A 141 -26.47 -2.44 2.80
N GLY A 142 -26.30 -2.00 4.05
CA GLY A 142 -27.09 -2.46 5.20
C GLY A 142 -26.65 -3.79 5.81
N LYS A 143 -25.66 -4.48 5.22
CA LYS A 143 -25.08 -5.70 5.76
C LYS A 143 -23.86 -5.38 6.60
N LEU A 144 -23.82 -5.90 7.82
CA LEU A 144 -22.70 -5.67 8.73
C LEU A 144 -21.41 -6.22 8.12
N CYS A 145 -20.34 -5.43 8.21
CA CYS A 145 -19.00 -5.92 7.91
C CYS A 145 -18.61 -6.97 8.95
N ASP A 146 -17.76 -7.91 8.55
CA ASP A 146 -17.34 -9.01 9.41
C ASP A 146 -16.79 -8.48 10.73
N GLY A 147 -17.52 -8.80 11.79
CA GLY A 147 -17.15 -8.48 13.14
C GLY A 147 -17.83 -7.28 13.80
N THR A 148 -18.72 -6.55 13.13
CA THR A 148 -19.56 -5.61 13.90
C THR A 148 -20.45 -6.43 14.85
N PRO A 149 -20.45 -6.19 16.19
CA PRO A 149 -21.37 -6.89 17.07
C PRO A 149 -22.79 -6.75 16.53
N VAL A 150 -23.48 -7.88 16.35
CA VAL A 150 -24.88 -7.85 15.93
C VAL A 150 -25.65 -7.14 17.02
N ASP A 151 -25.99 -5.88 16.77
CA ASP A 151 -26.99 -5.19 17.56
C ASP A 151 -28.30 -5.97 17.36
N LYS A 152 -28.71 -6.74 18.37
CA LYS A 152 -29.94 -7.55 18.34
C LYS A 152 -31.19 -6.71 18.06
N SER A 153 -31.09 -5.38 18.19
CA SER A 153 -32.17 -4.44 17.86
C SER A 153 -32.23 -4.06 16.37
N LYS A 154 -31.18 -4.32 15.58
CA LYS A 154 -31.13 -4.00 14.14
C LYS A 154 -31.50 -5.21 13.28
N LYS A 155 -32.48 -5.02 12.40
CA LYS A 155 -32.87 -6.01 11.38
C LYS A 155 -31.73 -6.18 10.36
N SER A 156 -30.90 -7.21 10.56
CA SER A 156 -30.00 -7.72 9.52
C SER A 156 -30.67 -8.91 8.82
N ASP A 157 -30.42 -9.07 7.52
CA ASP A 157 -30.82 -10.26 6.75
C ASP A 157 -29.98 -11.50 7.11
N GLY A 158 -29.04 -11.38 8.06
CA GLY A 158 -28.18 -12.44 8.55
C GLY A 158 -27.11 -12.88 7.55
N LYS A 159 -26.98 -12.19 6.41
CA LYS A 159 -26.01 -12.53 5.37
C LYS A 159 -24.70 -11.76 5.59
N PRO A 160 -23.54 -12.39 5.34
CA PRO A 160 -22.26 -11.70 5.43
C PRO A 160 -22.16 -10.57 4.40
N CYS A 161 -21.29 -9.61 4.68
CA CYS A 161 -20.98 -8.54 3.74
C CYS A 161 -20.43 -9.14 2.43
N PRO A 162 -20.94 -8.74 1.25
CA PRO A 162 -20.50 -9.31 -0.03
C PRO A 162 -19.08 -8.90 -0.42
N LYS A 163 -18.48 -7.95 0.30
CA LYS A 163 -17.15 -7.38 0.04
C LYS A 163 -16.06 -7.91 0.97
N VAL A 164 -16.37 -8.89 1.83
CA VAL A 164 -15.43 -9.41 2.86
C VAL A 164 -14.10 -9.85 2.25
N GLU A 165 -14.12 -10.69 1.21
CA GLU A 165 -12.90 -11.20 0.59
C GLU A 165 -12.06 -10.07 -0.02
N GLU A 166 -12.70 -9.14 -0.73
CA GLU A 166 -12.02 -7.98 -1.34
C GLU A 166 -11.41 -7.05 -0.28
N CYS A 167 -12.12 -6.82 0.83
CA CYS A 167 -11.61 -6.07 1.98
C CYS A 167 -10.40 -6.78 2.61
N ARG A 168 -10.47 -8.10 2.80
CA ARG A 168 -9.38 -8.88 3.39
C ARG A 168 -8.15 -8.85 2.49
N GLU A 169 -8.32 -9.15 1.20
CA GLU A 169 -7.24 -9.10 0.20
C GLU A 169 -6.56 -7.72 0.17
N THR A 170 -7.35 -6.65 0.25
CA THR A 170 -6.84 -5.28 0.31
C THR A 170 -5.98 -5.04 1.54
N LEU A 171 -6.47 -5.41 2.73
CA LEU A 171 -5.73 -5.21 3.98
C LEU A 171 -4.46 -6.07 4.04
N ASP A 172 -4.53 -7.32 3.59
CA ASP A 172 -3.40 -8.24 3.55
C ASP A 172 -2.33 -7.74 2.55
N THR A 173 -2.75 -7.19 1.41
CA THR A 173 -1.84 -6.54 0.46
C THR A 173 -1.12 -5.36 1.11
N ILE A 174 -1.84 -4.49 1.81
CA ILE A 174 -1.24 -3.35 2.52
C ILE A 174 -0.24 -3.82 3.58
N LEU A 175 -0.62 -4.82 4.40
CA LEU A 175 0.26 -5.39 5.41
C LEU A 175 1.57 -5.90 4.79
N LYS A 176 1.47 -6.67 3.72
CA LYS A 176 2.61 -7.24 3.00
C LYS A 176 3.51 -6.16 2.38
N GLU A 177 2.93 -5.24 1.60
CA GLU A 177 3.73 -4.27 0.84
C GLU A 177 4.43 -3.23 1.71
N TYR A 178 3.80 -2.86 2.81
CA TYR A 178 4.36 -1.90 3.76
C TYR A 178 5.12 -2.55 4.92
N ASN A 179 5.32 -3.87 4.87
CA ASN A 179 5.97 -4.66 5.90
C ASN A 179 5.42 -4.36 7.31
N LEU A 180 4.08 -4.30 7.39
CA LEU A 180 3.35 -4.10 8.63
C LEU A 180 2.91 -5.44 9.19
N THR A 181 2.92 -5.56 10.51
CA THR A 181 2.43 -6.74 11.21
C THR A 181 1.32 -6.35 12.16
N LEU A 182 0.39 -7.29 12.37
CA LEU A 182 -0.58 -7.22 13.46
C LEU A 182 -0.03 -8.03 14.63
N ASN A 183 -0.21 -7.53 15.85
CA ASN A 183 0.05 -8.34 17.04
C ASN A 183 -1.14 -9.29 17.28
N PRO A 184 -1.02 -10.33 18.13
CA PRO A 184 -2.09 -11.31 18.32
C PRO A 184 -3.44 -10.71 18.72
N LYS A 185 -3.45 -9.62 19.51
CA LYS A 185 -4.69 -8.93 19.87
C LYS A 185 -5.33 -8.23 18.68
N GLU A 186 -4.52 -7.67 17.79
CA GLU A 186 -5.00 -7.04 16.56
C GLU A 186 -5.47 -8.07 15.53
N GLU A 187 -4.86 -9.25 15.46
CA GLU A 187 -5.31 -10.34 14.59
C GLU A 187 -6.69 -10.89 15.00
N GLU A 188 -6.97 -10.91 16.31
CA GLU A 188 -8.27 -11.31 16.86
C GLU A 188 -9.35 -10.23 16.74
N MET A 189 -8.99 -8.98 16.41
CA MET A 189 -9.95 -7.89 16.23
C MET A 189 -10.85 -8.13 15.03
N TYR A 190 -11.99 -7.46 15.02
CA TYR A 190 -12.87 -7.42 13.88
C TYR A 190 -12.26 -6.64 12.71
N MET A 191 -12.60 -7.01 11.46
CA MET A 191 -11.95 -6.44 10.29
C MET A 191 -12.07 -4.91 10.21
N THR A 192 -13.20 -4.36 10.64
CA THR A 192 -13.37 -2.90 10.75
C THR A 192 -12.33 -2.28 11.69
N GLU A 193 -12.13 -2.86 12.88
CA GLU A 193 -11.14 -2.38 13.85
C GLU A 193 -9.70 -2.62 13.37
N GLN A 194 -9.43 -3.77 12.75
CA GLN A 194 -8.15 -4.07 12.12
C GLN A 194 -7.79 -3.02 11.08
N SER A 195 -8.75 -2.65 10.21
CA SER A 195 -8.51 -1.66 9.16
C SER A 195 -8.04 -0.33 9.75
N VAL A 196 -8.73 0.17 10.79
CA VAL A 196 -8.36 1.40 11.49
C VAL A 196 -6.95 1.30 12.08
N ARG A 197 -6.58 0.14 12.66
CA ARG A 197 -5.23 -0.10 13.18
C ARG A 197 -4.18 -0.09 12.07
N ILE A 198 -4.44 -0.76 10.94
CA ILE A 198 -3.54 -0.83 9.79
C ILE A 198 -3.28 0.57 9.24
N PHE A 199 -4.33 1.33 8.94
CA PHE A 199 -4.18 2.69 8.41
C PHE A 199 -3.57 3.63 9.45
N GLY A 200 -3.87 3.45 10.73
CA GLY A 200 -3.21 4.17 11.82
C GLY A 200 -1.69 3.92 11.87
N LYS A 201 -1.25 2.66 11.75
CA LYS A 201 0.18 2.30 11.67
C LYS A 201 0.84 2.88 10.43
N LEU A 202 0.16 2.86 9.29
CA LEU A 202 0.67 3.39 8.02
C LEU A 202 0.78 4.92 8.05
N GLY A 203 -0.21 5.60 8.62
CA GLY A 203 -0.28 7.06 8.73
C GLY A 203 0.53 7.65 9.90
N ALA A 204 0.99 6.84 10.86
CA ALA A 204 1.78 7.30 11.98
C ALA A 204 3.08 7.98 11.51
N LYS A 205 3.39 9.15 12.10
CA LYS A 205 4.68 9.82 11.89
C LYS A 205 5.80 8.89 12.33
N GLN A 206 6.66 8.48 11.42
CA GLN A 206 7.83 7.68 11.77
C GLN A 206 8.74 8.51 12.67
N LEU A 207 8.91 8.11 13.93
CA LEU A 207 9.87 8.76 14.82
C LEU A 207 11.26 8.69 14.16
N PRO A 208 12.07 9.77 14.20
CA PRO A 208 13.46 9.74 13.77
C PRO A 208 14.22 8.57 14.40
N ARG A 209 15.19 7.99 13.67
CA ARG A 209 15.93 6.79 14.12
C ARG A 209 16.52 6.94 15.53
N TYR A 210 17.01 8.13 15.88
CA TYR A 210 17.55 8.44 17.22
C TYR A 210 16.52 8.42 18.35
N GLN A 211 15.22 8.54 18.05
CA GLN A 211 14.14 8.43 19.04
C GLN A 211 13.63 6.99 19.18
N ARG A 212 13.93 6.11 18.22
CA ARG A 212 13.53 4.68 18.25
C ARG A 212 14.38 3.88 19.25
N GLU A 213 15.68 4.17 19.33
CA GLU A 213 16.61 3.50 20.27
C GLU A 213 16.27 3.78 21.74
N THR A 214 15.60 4.89 22.04
CA THR A 214 15.10 5.21 23.39
C THR A 214 13.87 4.40 23.82
N GLN A 215 13.09 3.84 22.88
CA GLN A 215 11.86 3.09 23.21
C GLN A 215 12.06 1.57 23.26
N GLU A 216 13.14 1.04 22.67
CA GLU A 216 13.49 -0.39 22.78
C GLU A 216 14.26 -0.73 24.07
N GLY A 217 14.50 0.27 24.93
CA GLY A 217 15.23 0.16 26.20
C GLY A 217 14.40 0.43 27.46
N GLU A 218 13.07 0.55 27.37
CA GLU A 218 12.16 0.70 28.51
C GLU A 218 11.17 -0.47 28.65
#